data_AF-A0A530ZH55-F1
#
_entry.id   AF-A0A530ZH55-F1
#
_cell.length_a   1.000
_cell.length_b   1.000
_cell.length_c   1.000
_cell.angle_alpha   90.00
_cell.angle_beta   90.00
_cell.angle_gamma   90.00
#
_symmetry.space_group_name_H-M   'P 1'
#
loop_
_entity.id
_entity.type
_entity.pdbx_description
1 polymer ?
#
loop_
_entity_poly.entity_id
_entity_poly.type
_entity_poly.pdbx_seq_one_letter_code
_entity_poly.pdbx_strand_id
1 'polypeptide(L)'
;NQLRALDALIDALHVGLGDIWKDTTVLVATEFGRTVAVNGTGGTDHGTASAAMIAGGAVNGGRVMADWPGLSAGALYQGRDLAPTLDLDALIAVTSAETFGLDPQETMRRLFAGGRFDPAISGIVRK
;
A
#
# COMPACT_ATOMS: atom_id res chain seq x y z
N ASN A 1 -15.67 -14.23 -1.97
CA ASN A 1 -15.08 -13.25 -1.05
C ASN A 1 -13.65 -13.01 -1.51
N GLN A 2 -13.36 -11.84 -2.09
CA GLN A 2 -12.05 -11.56 -2.73
C GLN A 2 -10.90 -11.47 -1.72
N LEU A 3 -11.16 -11.09 -0.47
CA LEU A 3 -10.12 -11.05 0.56
C LEU A 3 -9.61 -12.45 0.92
N ARG A 4 -10.47 -13.48 0.87
CA ARG A 4 -10.02 -14.88 1.05
C ARG A 4 -9.12 -15.34 -0.09
N ALA A 5 -9.39 -14.88 -1.31
CA ALA A 5 -8.55 -15.22 -2.46
C ALA A 5 -7.17 -14.55 -2.37
N LEU A 6 -7.13 -13.30 -1.90
CA LEU A 6 -5.87 -12.60 -1.64
C LEU A 6 -5.07 -13.25 -0.50
N ASP A 7 -5.73 -13.62 0.60
CA ASP A 7 -5.13 -14.36 1.71
C ASP A 7 -4.50 -15.67 1.23
N ALA A 8 -5.26 -16.49 0.49
CA ALA A 8 -4.77 -17.73 -0.10
C ALA A 8 -3.61 -17.50 -1.09
N LEU A 9 -3.61 -16.40 -1.85
CA LEU A 9 -2.51 -16.05 -2.75
C LEU A 9 -1.22 -15.75 -1.96
N ILE A 10 -1.32 -14.94 -0.91
CA ILE A 10 -0.16 -14.57 -0.09
C ILE A 10 0.37 -15.82 0.65
N ASP A 11 -0.51 -16.67 1.17
CA ASP A 11 -0.13 -17.93 1.79
C ASP A 11 0.56 -18.88 0.80
N ALA A 12 0.03 -19.00 -0.43
CA ALA A 12 0.67 -19.80 -1.47
C ALA A 12 2.05 -19.27 -1.86
N LEU A 13 2.27 -17.95 -1.89
CA LEU A 13 3.59 -17.35 -2.09
C LEU A 13 4.52 -17.67 -0.91
N HIS A 14 4.03 -17.56 0.32
CA HIS A 14 4.80 -17.87 1.53
C HIS A 14 5.28 -19.33 1.52
N VAL A 15 4.38 -20.28 1.29
CA VAL A 15 4.69 -21.71 1.25
C VAL A 15 5.58 -22.04 0.05
N GLY A 16 5.25 -21.50 -1.14
CA GLY A 16 5.93 -21.84 -2.39
C GLY A 16 7.36 -21.30 -2.49
N LEU A 17 7.64 -20.14 -1.90
CA LEU A 17 8.99 -19.54 -1.92
C LEU A 17 9.93 -20.16 -0.86
N GLY A 18 9.40 -20.83 0.16
CA GLY A 18 10.18 -21.50 1.19
C GLY A 18 11.21 -20.57 1.83
N ASP A 19 12.48 -20.98 1.85
CA ASP A 19 13.56 -20.22 2.48
C ASP A 19 13.76 -18.81 1.90
N ILE A 20 13.40 -18.59 0.63
CA ILE A 20 13.53 -17.28 -0.03
C ILE A 20 12.49 -16.28 0.52
N TRP A 21 11.41 -16.75 1.15
CA TRP A 21 10.41 -15.89 1.76
C TRP A 21 10.99 -14.86 2.74
N LYS A 22 12.06 -15.24 3.46
CA LYS A 22 12.74 -14.36 4.42
C LYS A 22 13.33 -13.09 3.77
N ASP A 23 13.61 -13.15 2.48
CA ASP A 23 14.16 -12.05 1.67
C ASP A 23 13.12 -11.50 0.67
N THR A 24 11.84 -11.87 0.82
CA THR A 24 10.76 -11.49 -0.10
C THR A 24 9.93 -10.34 0.46
N THR A 25 9.61 -9.39 -0.43
CA THR A 25 8.60 -8.34 -0.23
C THR A 25 7.49 -8.50 -1.26
N VAL A 26 6.24 -8.43 -0.81
CA VAL A 26 5.01 -8.47 -1.60
C VAL A 26 4.29 -7.14 -1.40
N LEU A 27 4.11 -6.38 -2.48
CA LEU A 27 3.32 -5.16 -2.51
C LEU A 27 2.00 -5.44 -3.22
N VAL A 28 0.89 -5.14 -2.53
CA VAL A 28 -0.46 -5.22 -3.08
C VAL A 28 -1.05 -3.81 -3.06
N ALA A 29 -1.59 -3.35 -4.18
CA ALA A 29 -2.22 -2.04 -4.28
C ALA A 29 -3.53 -2.14 -5.07
N THR A 30 -4.53 -1.35 -4.67
CA THR A 30 -5.75 -1.19 -5.45
C THR A 30 -5.51 -0.29 -6.66
N GLU A 31 -6.09 -0.62 -7.81
CA GLU A 31 -6.05 0.23 -9.00
C GLU A 31 -6.73 1.59 -8.77
N PHE A 32 -7.85 1.60 -8.06
CA PHE A 32 -8.59 2.81 -7.70
C PHE A 32 -9.21 2.71 -6.31
N GLY A 33 -9.38 3.88 -5.70
CA GLY A 33 -10.11 4.04 -4.46
C GLY A 33 -11.60 3.78 -4.60
N ARG A 34 -12.27 3.57 -3.46
CA ARG A 34 -13.72 3.36 -3.39
C ARG A 34 -14.35 4.30 -2.37
N THR A 35 -15.58 4.74 -2.62
CA THR A 35 -16.35 5.54 -1.64
C THR A 35 -16.59 4.74 -0.36
N VAL A 36 -16.67 5.45 0.78
CA VAL A 36 -17.03 4.82 2.07
C VAL A 36 -18.50 4.41 2.08
N ALA A 37 -19.38 5.25 1.52
CA ALA A 37 -20.80 4.97 1.43
C ALA A 37 -21.12 3.94 0.34
N VAL A 38 -22.11 3.09 0.64
CA VAL A 38 -22.73 2.16 -0.32
C VAL A 38 -23.57 2.96 -1.30
N ASN A 39 -23.46 2.64 -2.60
CA ASN A 39 -24.22 3.31 -3.65
C ASN A 39 -25.62 2.68 -3.84
N GLY A 40 -26.42 3.24 -4.75
CA GLY A 40 -27.80 2.80 -5.00
C GLY A 40 -27.96 1.37 -5.52
N THR A 41 -26.88 0.70 -5.92
CA THR A 41 -26.89 -0.69 -6.41
C THR A 41 -26.35 -1.69 -5.40
N GLY A 42 -26.09 -1.26 -4.16
CA GLY A 42 -25.52 -2.12 -3.10
C GLY A 42 -24.01 -2.34 -3.21
N GLY A 43 -23.33 -1.61 -4.10
CA GLY A 43 -21.88 -1.57 -4.24
C GLY A 43 -21.29 -0.28 -3.68
N THR A 44 -20.17 0.16 -4.24
CA THR A 44 -19.55 1.47 -3.96
C THR A 44 -19.23 2.17 -5.27
N ASP A 45 -18.88 3.46 -5.24
CA ASP A 45 -18.38 4.18 -6.42
C ASP A 45 -16.86 4.32 -6.35
N HIS A 46 -16.26 4.92 -7.39
CA HIS A 46 -14.86 5.34 -7.33
C HIS A 46 -14.68 6.45 -6.30
N GLY A 47 -13.63 6.32 -5.50
CA GLY A 47 -13.25 7.26 -4.45
C GLY A 47 -11.82 7.75 -4.60
N THR A 48 -11.46 8.76 -3.81
CA THR A 48 -10.19 9.49 -3.95
C THR A 48 -8.97 8.72 -3.45
N ALA A 49 -9.07 8.00 -2.32
CA ALA A 49 -7.93 7.32 -1.72
C ALA A 49 -7.91 5.82 -2.03
N SER A 50 -6.72 5.30 -2.31
CA SER A 50 -6.44 3.88 -2.53
C SER A 50 -6.00 3.18 -1.24
N ALA A 51 -5.95 1.85 -1.28
CA ALA A 51 -5.35 1.03 -0.23
C ALA A 51 -4.17 0.23 -0.77
N ALA A 52 -3.12 0.12 0.02
CA ALA A 52 -1.98 -0.74 -0.26
C ALA A 52 -1.57 -1.54 0.98
N MET A 53 -1.01 -2.73 0.75
CA MET A 53 -0.48 -3.62 1.78
C MET A 53 0.91 -4.06 1.37
N ILE A 54 1.84 -4.02 2.33
CA ILE A 54 3.17 -4.59 2.18
C ILE A 54 3.27 -5.79 3.12
N ALA A 55 3.61 -6.95 2.57
CA ALA A 55 3.74 -8.22 3.27
C ALA A 55 5.02 -8.94 2.83
N GLY A 56 5.48 -9.95 3.56
CA GLY A 56 6.72 -10.66 3.24
C GLY A 56 7.59 -10.93 4.45
N GLY A 57 8.52 -11.88 4.34
CA GLY A 57 9.47 -12.18 5.42
C GLY A 57 10.50 -11.07 5.63
N ALA A 58 10.83 -10.33 4.57
CA ALA A 58 11.76 -9.19 4.64
C ALA A 58 11.12 -7.94 5.27
N VAL A 59 9.78 -7.90 5.37
CA VAL A 59 9.05 -6.69 5.75
C VAL A 59 9.11 -6.44 7.26
N ASN A 60 9.39 -5.20 7.63
CA ASN A 60 9.23 -4.68 8.98
C ASN A 60 7.74 -4.36 9.25
N GLY A 61 6.95 -5.42 9.40
CA GLY A 61 5.49 -5.37 9.50
C GLY A 61 4.95 -4.91 10.86
N GLY A 62 3.65 -5.13 11.09
CA GLY A 62 2.97 -4.74 12.33
C GLY A 62 2.69 -3.24 12.45
N ARG A 63 2.70 -2.52 11.32
CA ARG A 63 2.54 -1.07 11.24
C ARG A 63 1.35 -0.72 10.37
N VAL A 64 0.63 0.34 10.74
CA VAL A 64 -0.27 1.06 9.85
C VAL A 64 0.43 2.35 9.47
N MET A 65 0.75 2.51 8.19
CA MET A 65 1.38 3.72 7.66
C MET A 65 0.29 4.58 7.04
N ALA A 66 -0.36 5.41 7.85
CA ALA A 66 -1.33 6.39 7.41
C ALA A 66 -1.67 7.33 8.57
N ASP A 67 -1.91 8.60 8.27
CA ASP A 67 -2.56 9.54 9.18
C ASP A 67 -4.08 9.32 9.15
N TRP A 68 -4.52 8.15 9.62
CA TRP A 68 -5.91 7.69 9.47
C TRP A 68 -6.90 8.52 10.30
N PRO A 69 -7.79 9.31 9.67
CA PRO A 69 -8.71 10.20 10.40
C PRO A 69 -10.01 9.48 10.84
N GLY A 70 -10.21 8.21 10.44
CA GLY A 70 -11.43 7.45 10.68
C GLY A 70 -12.50 7.63 9.60
N LEU A 71 -13.68 7.03 9.85
CA LEU A 71 -14.81 6.98 8.91
C LEU A 71 -15.98 7.90 9.29
N SER A 72 -15.81 8.74 10.31
CA SER A 72 -16.88 9.67 10.71
C SER A 72 -17.16 10.68 9.60
N ALA A 73 -18.41 11.16 9.48
CA ALA A 73 -18.78 12.09 8.42
C ALA A 73 -17.89 13.35 8.37
N GLY A 74 -17.44 13.85 9.52
CA GLY A 74 -16.53 15.00 9.61
C GLY A 74 -15.07 14.70 9.26
N ALA A 75 -14.69 13.43 9.20
CA ALA A 75 -13.35 12.98 8.81
C ALA A 75 -13.24 12.68 7.30
N LEU A 76 -14.37 12.61 6.59
CA LEU A 76 -14.38 12.32 5.15
C LEU A 76 -13.98 13.55 4.33
N TYR A 77 -13.12 13.32 3.34
CA TYR A 77 -12.79 14.31 2.33
C TYR A 77 -14.06 14.72 1.58
N GLN A 78 -14.36 16.02 1.64
CA GLN A 78 -15.57 16.61 1.07
C GLN A 78 -16.87 15.92 1.53
N GLY A 79 -16.86 15.29 2.71
CA GLY A 79 -18.01 14.56 3.25
C GLY A 79 -18.38 13.26 2.52
N ARG A 80 -17.52 12.75 1.63
CA ARG A 80 -17.83 11.59 0.76
C ARG A 80 -16.73 10.53 0.73
N ASP A 81 -15.49 10.97 0.52
CA ASP A 81 -14.36 10.10 0.22
C ASP A 81 -13.40 9.99 1.40
N LEU A 82 -12.52 8.99 1.39
CA LEU A 82 -11.35 9.00 2.25
C LEU A 82 -10.35 10.03 1.74
N ALA A 83 -9.75 10.80 2.64
CA ALA A 83 -8.63 11.67 2.30
C ALA A 83 -7.39 10.81 2.01
N PRO A 84 -6.67 11.03 0.90
CA PRO A 84 -5.36 10.43 0.69
C PRO A 84 -4.38 10.89 1.77
N THR A 85 -3.72 9.95 2.45
CA THR A 85 -2.77 10.26 3.54
C THR A 85 -1.32 10.04 3.14
N LEU A 86 -1.08 9.23 2.11
CA LEU A 86 0.25 8.91 1.58
C LEU A 86 0.19 8.85 0.06
N ASP A 87 1.35 9.06 -0.56
CA ASP A 87 1.56 8.88 -1.99
C ASP A 87 1.87 7.40 -2.29
N LEU A 88 1.07 6.79 -3.16
CA LEU A 88 1.22 5.39 -3.58
C LEU A 88 2.49 5.19 -4.42
N ASP A 89 2.86 6.17 -5.25
CA ASP A 89 4.06 6.10 -6.09
C ASP A 89 5.31 6.10 -5.20
N ALA A 90 5.31 6.95 -4.16
CA ALA A 90 6.38 6.98 -3.18
C ALA A 90 6.47 5.67 -2.40
N LEU A 91 5.34 5.07 -1.99
CA LEU A 91 5.32 3.76 -1.34
C LEU A 91 5.93 2.67 -2.24
N ILE A 92 5.55 2.63 -3.52
CA ILE A 92 6.09 1.65 -4.48
C ILE A 92 7.59 1.85 -4.68
N ALA A 93 8.03 3.09 -4.89
CA ALA A 93 9.44 3.39 -5.13
C ALA A 93 10.32 3.06 -3.92
N VAL A 94 9.90 3.47 -2.71
CA VAL A 94 10.65 3.18 -1.48
C VAL A 94 10.70 1.69 -1.20
N THR A 95 9.56 1.00 -1.31
CA THR A 95 9.52 -0.46 -1.08
C THR A 95 10.46 -1.19 -2.02
N SER A 96 10.47 -0.78 -3.31
CA SER A 96 11.37 -1.34 -4.31
C SER A 96 12.84 -1.03 -3.99
N ALA A 97 13.14 0.23 -3.64
CA ALA A 97 14.48 0.65 -3.32
C ALA A 97 15.05 -0.10 -2.11
N GLU A 98 14.30 -0.17 -1.02
CA GLU A 98 14.73 -0.87 0.20
C GLU A 98 14.87 -2.39 -0.03
N THR A 99 13.98 -3.00 -0.82
CA THR A 99 14.07 -4.43 -1.15
C THR A 99 15.34 -4.76 -1.95
N PHE A 100 15.75 -3.87 -2.87
CA PHE A 100 16.91 -4.11 -3.74
C PHE A 100 18.20 -3.41 -3.28
N GLY A 101 18.19 -2.74 -2.12
CA GLY A 101 19.36 -1.99 -1.62
C GLY A 101 19.74 -0.79 -2.48
N LEU A 102 18.76 -0.14 -3.11
CA LEU A 102 18.95 1.03 -3.96
C LEU A 102 18.72 2.34 -3.18
N ASP A 103 19.18 3.45 -3.74
CA ASP A 103 18.84 4.79 -3.22
C ASP A 103 17.35 5.10 -3.45
N PRO A 104 16.55 5.38 -2.41
CA PRO A 104 15.11 5.62 -2.57
C PRO A 104 14.76 6.86 -3.38
N GLN A 105 15.56 7.93 -3.28
CA GLN A 105 15.28 9.20 -3.96
C GLN A 105 15.52 9.07 -5.47
N GLU A 106 16.63 8.45 -5.87
CA GLU A 106 16.91 8.18 -7.27
C GLU A 106 15.95 7.13 -7.86
N THR A 107 15.57 6.11 -7.07
CA THR A 107 14.56 5.13 -7.49
C THR A 107 13.22 5.81 -7.77
N MET A 108 12.76 6.70 -6.88
CA MET A 108 11.53 7.47 -7.09
C MET A 108 11.58 8.28 -8.39
N ARG A 109 12.66 9.05 -8.60
CA ARG A 109 12.85 9.86 -9.80
C ARG A 109 12.84 9.05 -11.10
N ARG A 110 13.34 7.81 -11.07
CA ARG A 110 13.42 6.94 -12.26
C ARG A 110 12.11 6.23 -12.57
N LEU A 111 11.38 5.79 -11.54
CA LEU A 111 10.11 5.10 -11.73
C LEU A 111 8.98 6.07 -12.06
N PHE A 112 8.95 7.23 -11.39
CA PHE A 112 7.85 8.19 -11.46
C PHE A 112 8.38 9.58 -11.80
N ALA A 113 8.20 10.00 -13.05
CA ALA A 113 8.64 11.31 -13.51
C ALA A 113 7.93 12.43 -12.72
N GLY A 114 8.71 13.27 -12.03
CA GLY A 114 8.18 14.34 -11.17
C GLY A 114 7.75 13.87 -9.78
N GLY A 115 7.95 12.58 -9.45
CA GLY A 115 7.69 12.03 -8.13
C GLY A 115 8.51 12.70 -7.03
N ARG A 116 7.89 12.91 -5.86
CA ARG A 116 8.57 13.46 -4.68
C ARG A 116 8.86 12.35 -3.69
N PHE A 117 10.13 12.18 -3.34
CA PHE A 117 10.51 11.31 -2.24
C PHE A 117 9.96 11.88 -0.92
N ASP A 118 9.30 11.02 -0.15
CA ASP A 118 8.85 11.33 1.20
C ASP A 118 9.66 10.48 2.20
N PRO A 119 10.55 11.08 3.00
CA PRO A 119 11.36 10.35 3.97
C PRO A 119 10.53 9.70 5.10
N ALA A 120 9.28 10.13 5.31
CA ALA A 120 8.37 9.48 6.27
C ALA A 120 7.98 8.07 5.81
N ILE A 121 8.06 7.80 4.51
CA ILE A 121 7.90 6.46 3.94
C ILE A 121 9.28 5.82 3.92
N SER A 122 9.61 5.09 4.99
CA SER A 122 10.89 4.38 5.14
C SER A 122 10.81 3.26 6.18
N GLY A 123 11.85 2.43 6.21
CA GLY A 123 11.98 1.30 7.12
C GLY A 123 10.91 0.24 6.86
N ILE A 124 10.54 0.07 5.59
CA ILE A 124 9.61 -0.93 5.09
C ILE A 124 10.26 -2.31 5.16
N VAL A 125 11.53 -2.43 4.78
CA VAL A 125 12.30 -3.67 4.80
C VAL A 125 13.25 -3.70 6.01
N ARG A 126 13.42 -4.89 6.61
CA ARG A 126 14.35 -5.13 7.72
C ARG A 126 15.79 -4.96 7.23
N LYS A 127 16.63 -4.32 8.04
CA LYS A 127 18.07 -4.21 7.80
C LYS A 127 18.81 -5.43 8.34
#